data_AF-A0AA46YKZ3-F1
#
_entry.id   AF-A0AA46YKZ3-F1
#
_cell.length_a   1.000
_cell.length_b   1.000
_cell.length_c   1.000
_cell.angle_alpha   90.00
_cell.angle_beta   90.00
_cell.angle_gamma   90.00
#
_symmetry.space_group_name_H-M   'P 1'
#
loop_
_entity.id
_entity.type
_entity.pdbx_description
1 polymer ?
#
loop_
_entity_poly.entity_id
_entity_poly.type
_entity_poly.pdbx_seq_one_letter_code
_entity_poly.pdbx_strand_id
1 'polypeptide(L)'
;MGVSTDPAVWLQETAIVRLVSIIEAYVDAVSMHRMDNLVDSRKSLVSLLVQDFELASSGSWQDRHDAYHDYHGLSLRSLGGWGDIKAGVEVRNCLLHGLGNLTAKQRGQTKLAASVKSIGVTIGSNRMHLSAATVPKVAAGCDLFVKNLDAKINLTT
;
A
#
# COMPACT_ATOMS: atom_id res chain seq x y z
N MET A 1 5.52 -17.49 22.37
CA MET A 1 5.16 -16.35 21.50
C MET A 1 6.29 -16.18 20.51
N GLY A 2 6.13 -16.62 19.27
CA GLY A 2 7.25 -16.69 18.31
C GLY A 2 6.93 -15.93 17.04
N VAL A 3 7.75 -14.91 16.74
CA VAL A 3 8.13 -14.62 15.35
C VAL A 3 8.59 -15.95 14.74
N SER A 4 8.25 -16.22 13.48
CA SER A 4 8.70 -17.47 12.84
C SER A 4 10.22 -17.59 13.01
N THR A 5 10.67 -18.69 13.62
CA THR A 5 12.10 -18.96 13.78
C THR A 5 12.71 -19.55 12.51
N ASP A 6 11.88 -19.84 11.51
CA ASP A 6 12.32 -20.21 10.17
C ASP A 6 12.83 -18.96 9.45
N PRO A 7 14.15 -18.87 9.14
CA PRO A 7 14.72 -17.73 8.44
C PRO A 7 14.05 -17.47 7.09
N ALA A 8 13.60 -18.52 6.38
CA ALA A 8 12.97 -18.36 5.08
C ALA A 8 11.62 -17.63 5.18
N VAL A 9 10.82 -17.96 6.20
CA VAL A 9 9.55 -17.27 6.47
C VAL A 9 9.80 -15.83 6.88
N TRP A 10 10.77 -15.58 7.76
CA TRP A 10 11.09 -14.23 8.21
C TRP A 10 11.56 -13.33 7.05
N LEU A 11 12.34 -13.87 6.11
CA LEU A 11 12.75 -13.15 4.91
C LEU A 11 11.56 -12.81 4.01
N GLN A 12 10.59 -13.73 3.87
CA GLN A 12 9.36 -13.47 3.10
C GLN A 12 8.49 -12.39 3.75
N GLU A 13 8.26 -12.48 5.07
CA GLU A 13 7.52 -11.48 5.83
C GLU A 13 8.16 -10.09 5.70
N THR A 14 9.49 -10.03 5.86
CA THR A 14 10.27 -8.79 5.70
C THR A 14 10.15 -8.24 4.28
N ALA A 15 10.25 -9.07 3.26
CA ALA A 15 10.10 -8.65 1.87
C ALA A 15 8.73 -8.02 1.59
N ILE A 16 7.64 -8.63 2.10
CA ILE A 16 6.29 -8.08 1.96
C ILE A 16 6.15 -6.72 2.64
N VAL A 17 6.65 -6.61 3.88
CA VAL A 17 6.63 -5.33 4.61
C VAL A 17 7.34 -4.25 3.81
N ARG A 18 8.52 -4.55 3.27
CA ARG A 18 9.30 -3.58 2.49
C ARG A 18 8.62 -3.21 1.18
N LEU A 19 8.13 -4.17 0.40
CA LEU A 19 7.46 -3.91 -0.88
C LEU A 19 6.26 -2.96 -0.70
N VAL A 20 5.39 -3.26 0.27
CA VAL A 20 4.19 -2.45 0.52
C VAL A 20 4.56 -1.06 1.01
N SER A 21 5.49 -0.94 1.96
CA SER A 21 5.91 0.37 2.48
C SER A 21 6.65 1.21 1.45
N ILE A 22 7.40 0.61 0.53
CA ILE A 22 8.01 1.32 -0.60
C ILE A 22 6.93 1.89 -1.52
N ILE A 23 5.87 1.12 -1.80
CA ILE A 23 4.76 1.61 -2.63
C ILE A 23 3.97 2.72 -1.94
N GLU A 24 3.76 2.63 -0.62
CA GLU A 24 3.16 3.72 0.16
C GLU A 24 3.96 5.02 0.02
N ALA A 25 5.27 4.95 0.27
CA ALA A 25 6.16 6.09 0.13
C ALA A 25 6.25 6.60 -1.32
N TYR A 26 6.19 5.70 -2.31
CA TYR A 26 6.18 6.05 -3.72
C TYR A 26 4.96 6.89 -4.09
N VAL A 27 3.77 6.42 -3.70
CA VAL A 27 2.51 7.14 -3.93
C VAL A 27 2.56 8.52 -3.30
N ASP A 28 3.07 8.64 -2.07
CA ASP A 28 3.19 9.94 -1.39
C ASP A 28 4.13 10.88 -2.17
N ALA A 29 5.30 10.39 -2.57
CA ALA A 29 6.30 11.16 -3.31
C ALA A 29 5.79 11.63 -4.68
N VAL A 30 5.09 10.77 -5.44
CA VAL A 30 4.50 11.13 -6.74
C VAL A 30 3.44 12.21 -6.57
N SER A 31 2.61 12.09 -5.54
CA SER A 31 1.57 13.07 -5.25
C SER A 31 2.16 14.43 -4.93
N MET A 32 3.18 14.48 -4.07
CA MET A 32 3.89 15.72 -3.72
C MET A 32 4.57 16.35 -4.94
N HIS A 33 5.31 15.56 -5.72
CA HIS A 33 5.98 16.05 -6.92
C HIS A 33 5.01 16.72 -7.90
N ARG A 34 3.81 16.14 -8.06
CA ARG A 34 2.78 16.74 -8.93
C ARG A 34 2.21 18.03 -8.34
N MET A 35 2.00 18.10 -7.03
CA MET A 35 1.51 19.31 -6.36
C MET A 35 2.50 20.46 -6.48
N ASP A 36 3.80 20.19 -6.29
CA ASP A 36 4.87 21.19 -6.46
C ASP A 36 4.90 21.79 -7.87
N ASN A 37 4.58 21.00 -8.90
CA ASN A 37 4.50 21.47 -10.28
C ASN A 37 3.24 22.28 -10.59
N LEU A 38 2.17 22.14 -9.78
CA LEU A 38 0.89 22.82 -9.98
C LEU A 38 0.77 24.11 -9.18
N VAL A 39 1.50 24.21 -8.07
CA VAL A 39 1.40 25.30 -7.11
C VAL A 39 2.60 26.24 -7.25
N ASP A 40 2.32 27.54 -7.46
CA ASP A 40 3.35 28.57 -7.26
C ASP A 40 3.59 28.74 -5.75
N SER A 41 4.61 28.02 -5.24
CA SER A 41 5.00 27.92 -3.83
C SER A 41 5.33 29.27 -3.17
N ARG A 42 5.39 30.36 -3.96
CA ARG A 42 5.61 31.74 -3.50
C ARG A 42 4.41 32.35 -2.75
N LYS A 43 3.23 31.72 -2.73
CA LYS A 43 2.04 32.20 -2.00
C LYS A 43 1.80 31.40 -0.71
N SER A 44 1.92 32.06 0.44
CA SER A 44 1.80 31.45 1.78
C SER A 44 0.51 30.68 2.03
N LEU A 45 -0.62 31.14 1.48
CA LEU A 45 -1.90 30.43 1.59
C LEU A 45 -1.89 29.08 0.86
N VAL A 46 -1.17 28.98 -0.25
CA VAL A 46 -1.09 27.74 -1.01
C VAL A 46 -0.14 26.75 -0.35
N SER A 47 0.90 27.24 0.34
CA SER A 47 1.76 26.40 1.18
C SER A 47 0.99 25.72 2.33
N LEU A 48 -0.01 26.38 2.93
CA LEU A 48 -0.85 25.76 3.97
C LEU A 48 -1.73 24.65 3.39
N LEU A 49 -2.30 24.84 2.20
CA LEU A 49 -3.09 23.81 1.51
C LEU A 49 -2.23 22.59 1.11
N VAL A 50 -0.96 22.81 0.75
CA VAL A 50 -0.01 21.72 0.47
C VAL A 50 0.36 20.96 1.75
N GLN A 51 0.52 21.64 2.89
CA GLN A 51 0.76 20.97 4.17
C GLN A 51 -0.43 20.12 4.63
N ASP A 52 -1.66 20.64 4.50
CA ASP A 52 -2.88 19.88 4.79
C ASP A 52 -2.97 18.64 3.89
N PHE A 53 -2.56 18.77 2.63
CA PHE A 53 -2.47 17.67 1.68
C PHE A 53 -1.41 16.62 2.06
N GLU A 54 -0.22 17.03 2.49
CA GLU A 54 0.84 16.12 2.96
C GLU A 54 0.39 15.28 4.17
N LEU A 55 -0.33 15.91 5.11
CA LEU A 55 -0.90 15.24 6.27
C LEU A 55 -2.00 14.24 5.86
N ALA A 56 -2.84 14.58 4.88
CA ALA A 56 -3.90 13.69 4.41
C ALA A 56 -3.34 12.52 3.58
N SER A 57 -2.38 12.76 2.70
CA SER A 57 -1.81 11.73 1.82
C SER A 57 -0.89 10.74 2.55
N SER A 58 -0.22 11.13 3.63
CA SER A 58 0.69 10.24 4.37
C SER A 58 0.00 9.28 5.34
N GLY A 59 -1.31 9.41 5.56
CA GLY A 59 -2.10 8.65 6.53
C GLY A 59 -2.36 7.19 6.15
N SER A 60 -3.63 6.79 6.10
CA SER A 60 -4.03 5.45 5.67
C SER A 60 -4.13 5.33 4.14
N TRP A 61 -4.28 4.11 3.62
CA TRP A 61 -4.59 3.93 2.20
C TRP A 61 -5.93 4.55 1.79
N GLN A 62 -6.88 4.65 2.72
CA GLN A 62 -8.14 5.35 2.46
C GLN A 62 -7.86 6.84 2.23
N ASP A 63 -7.07 7.46 3.10
CA ASP A 63 -6.73 8.88 2.99
C ASP A 63 -5.91 9.16 1.70
N ARG A 64 -5.00 8.26 1.31
CA ARG A 64 -4.33 8.31 -0.01
C ARG A 64 -5.30 8.28 -1.17
N HIS A 65 -6.32 7.42 -1.12
CA HIS A 65 -7.32 7.37 -2.19
C HIS A 65 -8.11 8.65 -2.29
N ASP A 66 -8.57 9.16 -1.16
CA ASP A 66 -9.40 10.37 -1.10
C ASP A 66 -8.57 11.56 -1.58
N ALA A 67 -7.31 11.69 -1.14
CA ALA A 67 -6.40 12.72 -1.64
C ALA A 67 -6.15 12.61 -3.16
N TYR A 68 -5.90 11.42 -3.70
CA TYR A 68 -5.72 11.27 -5.15
C TYR A 68 -6.99 11.56 -5.95
N HIS A 69 -8.15 11.23 -5.42
CA HIS A 69 -9.42 11.55 -6.04
C HIS A 69 -9.65 13.06 -6.05
N ASP A 70 -9.50 13.72 -4.90
CA ASP A 70 -9.88 15.11 -4.69
C ASP A 70 -8.90 16.08 -5.36
N TYR A 71 -7.60 15.79 -5.32
CA TYR A 71 -6.56 16.71 -5.82
C TYR A 71 -6.08 16.36 -7.22
N HIS A 72 -6.11 15.08 -7.61
CA HIS A 72 -5.58 14.64 -8.92
C HIS A 72 -6.65 14.11 -9.87
N GLY A 73 -7.91 13.96 -9.43
CA GLY A 73 -8.98 13.36 -10.23
C GLY A 73 -8.72 11.89 -10.57
N LEU A 74 -7.90 11.19 -9.78
CA LEU A 74 -7.45 9.83 -10.05
C LEU A 74 -7.94 8.87 -8.97
N SER A 75 -8.53 7.74 -9.39
CA SER A 75 -8.85 6.65 -8.48
C SER A 75 -7.71 5.63 -8.46
N LEU A 76 -6.93 5.56 -7.37
CA LEU A 76 -5.89 4.53 -7.28
C LEU A 76 -6.48 3.11 -7.28
N ARG A 77 -7.76 2.96 -6.91
CA ARG A 77 -8.45 1.64 -6.88
C ARG A 77 -8.70 1.06 -8.26
N SER A 78 -8.73 1.89 -9.30
CA SER A 78 -8.93 1.44 -10.68
C SER A 78 -7.62 1.13 -11.40
N LEU A 79 -6.47 1.40 -10.78
CA LEU A 79 -5.17 1.10 -11.36
C LEU A 79 -4.89 -0.41 -11.32
N GLY A 80 -4.25 -0.90 -12.39
CA GLY A 80 -3.75 -2.27 -12.42
C GLY A 80 -2.84 -2.56 -11.23
N GLY A 81 -2.90 -3.78 -10.68
CA GLY A 81 -2.08 -4.18 -9.53
C GLY A 81 -2.63 -3.76 -8.16
N TRP A 82 -3.64 -2.89 -8.10
CA TRP A 82 -4.24 -2.46 -6.82
C TRP A 82 -4.76 -3.63 -5.98
N GLY A 83 -5.38 -4.64 -6.60
CA GLY A 83 -5.89 -5.81 -5.88
C GLY A 83 -4.81 -6.55 -5.08
N ASP A 84 -3.63 -6.69 -5.68
CA ASP A 84 -2.49 -7.37 -5.06
C ASP A 84 -1.82 -6.50 -3.99
N ILE A 85 -1.70 -5.20 -4.22
CA ILE A 85 -1.21 -4.24 -3.20
C ILE A 85 -2.15 -4.25 -2.00
N LYS A 86 -3.46 -4.15 -2.22
CA LYS A 86 -4.45 -4.17 -1.14
C LYS A 86 -4.34 -5.44 -0.30
N ALA A 87 -4.19 -6.60 -0.95
CA ALA A 87 -3.95 -7.85 -0.24
C ALA A 87 -2.62 -7.82 0.54
N GLY A 88 -1.54 -7.26 -0.06
CA GLY A 88 -0.26 -7.05 0.60
C GLY A 88 -0.34 -6.13 1.82
N VAL A 89 -1.15 -5.07 1.77
CA VAL A 89 -1.40 -4.15 2.90
C VAL A 89 -2.04 -4.90 4.07
N GLU A 90 -2.99 -5.81 3.81
CA GLU A 90 -3.57 -6.64 4.87
C GLU A 90 -2.51 -7.55 5.52
N VAL A 91 -1.61 -8.13 4.71
CA VAL A 91 -0.48 -8.92 5.23
C VAL A 91 0.47 -8.06 6.06
N ARG A 92 0.88 -6.89 5.55
CA ARG A 92 1.74 -5.93 6.26
C ARG A 92 1.12 -5.53 7.60
N ASN A 93 -0.18 -5.23 7.64
CA ASN A 93 -0.88 -4.87 8.86
C ASN A 93 -0.94 -6.01 9.89
N CYS A 94 -1.16 -7.24 9.41
CA CYS A 94 -1.11 -8.44 10.24
C CYS A 94 0.29 -8.64 10.85
N LEU A 95 1.35 -8.46 10.06
CA LEU A 95 2.74 -8.59 10.51
C LEU A 95 3.13 -7.50 11.51
N LEU A 96 2.92 -6.22 11.15
CA LEU A 96 3.39 -5.08 11.94
C LEU A 96 2.55 -4.80 13.19
N HIS A 97 1.21 -4.96 13.12
CA HIS A 97 0.32 -4.61 14.21
C HIS A 97 -0.27 -5.84 14.93
N GLY A 98 -0.31 -6.97 14.25
CA GLY A 98 -0.81 -8.23 14.80
C GLY A 98 0.29 -9.22 15.20
N LEU A 99 1.56 -8.91 14.94
CA LEU A 99 2.70 -9.80 15.16
C LEU A 99 2.48 -11.18 14.47
N GLY A 100 1.95 -11.13 13.24
CA GLY A 100 1.58 -12.28 12.41
C GLY A 100 0.21 -12.89 12.74
N ASN A 101 -0.52 -12.35 13.72
CA ASN A 101 -1.91 -12.71 13.99
C ASN A 101 -2.87 -11.69 13.36
N LEU A 102 -4.09 -12.11 13.06
CA LEU A 102 -5.11 -11.18 12.58
C LEU A 102 -5.37 -10.08 13.62
N THR A 103 -5.34 -8.84 13.17
CA THR A 103 -5.72 -7.67 13.98
C THR A 103 -7.21 -7.70 14.32
N ALA A 104 -7.63 -6.89 15.30
CA ALA A 104 -9.05 -6.77 15.67
C ALA A 104 -9.93 -6.38 14.47
N LYS A 105 -9.45 -5.45 13.64
CA LYS A 105 -10.12 -5.00 12.42
C LYS A 105 -10.29 -6.14 11.40
N GLN A 106 -9.28 -7.00 11.27
CA GLN A 106 -9.27 -8.10 10.31
C GLN A 106 -10.18 -9.27 10.70
N ARG A 107 -10.34 -9.55 12.00
CA ARG A 107 -11.21 -10.64 12.48
C ARG A 107 -12.69 -10.46 12.07
N GLY A 108 -13.14 -9.22 11.88
CA GLY A 108 -14.50 -8.91 11.42
C GLY A 108 -14.68 -8.91 9.90
N GLN A 109 -13.62 -9.09 9.10
CA GLN A 109 -13.70 -8.97 7.65
C GLN A 109 -14.04 -10.30 6.97
N THR A 110 -15.27 -10.41 6.45
CA THR A 110 -15.75 -11.61 5.76
C THR A 110 -15.01 -11.92 4.45
N LYS A 111 -14.49 -10.89 3.77
CA LYS A 111 -13.80 -11.03 2.48
C LYS A 111 -12.27 -11.16 2.59
N LEU A 112 -11.71 -11.09 3.81
CA LEU A 112 -10.26 -11.07 4.00
C LEU A 112 -9.59 -12.32 3.42
N ALA A 113 -10.11 -13.51 3.73
CA ALA A 113 -9.57 -14.78 3.25
C ALA A 113 -9.55 -14.86 1.71
N ALA A 114 -10.63 -14.44 1.05
CA ALA A 114 -10.69 -14.40 -0.40
C ALA A 114 -9.69 -13.38 -1.00
N SER A 115 -9.55 -12.22 -0.35
CA SER A 115 -8.65 -11.15 -0.79
C SER A 115 -7.18 -11.57 -0.71
N VAL A 116 -6.74 -12.16 0.41
CA VAL A 116 -5.32 -12.53 0.58
C VAL A 116 -4.97 -13.82 -0.17
N LYS A 117 -5.97 -14.64 -0.52
CA LYS A 117 -5.77 -15.83 -1.36
C LYS A 117 -5.28 -15.50 -2.77
N SER A 118 -5.63 -14.34 -3.34
CA SER A 118 -5.16 -13.95 -4.68
C SER A 118 -3.63 -13.90 -4.75
N ILE A 119 -2.99 -13.42 -3.68
CA ILE A 119 -1.54 -13.36 -3.50
C ILE A 119 -0.96 -14.62 -2.82
N GLY A 120 -1.69 -15.73 -2.78
CA GLY A 120 -1.19 -16.99 -2.25
C GLY A 120 -1.01 -17.02 -0.73
N VAL A 121 -1.74 -16.21 0.02
CA VAL A 121 -1.78 -16.26 1.49
C VAL A 121 -3.02 -17.00 1.93
N THR A 122 -2.88 -17.83 2.96
CA THR A 122 -4.01 -18.52 3.62
C THR A 122 -4.13 -18.07 5.07
N ILE A 123 -5.30 -18.28 5.67
CA ILE A 123 -5.56 -17.93 7.07
C ILE A 123 -5.87 -19.21 7.83
N GLY A 124 -5.13 -19.46 8.90
CA GLY A 124 -5.32 -20.62 9.77
C GLY A 124 -4.94 -20.27 11.20
N SER A 125 -5.75 -20.71 12.17
CA SER A 125 -5.52 -20.47 13.60
C SER A 125 -5.27 -18.99 13.94
N ASN A 126 -6.07 -18.09 13.36
CA ASN A 126 -5.94 -16.64 13.54
C ASN A 126 -4.60 -16.04 13.04
N ARG A 127 -3.88 -16.73 12.16
CA ARG A 127 -2.62 -16.28 11.56
C ARG A 127 -2.67 -16.35 10.05
N MET A 128 -1.88 -15.48 9.40
CA MET A 128 -1.64 -15.56 7.95
C MET A 128 -0.45 -16.48 7.68
N HIS A 129 -0.58 -17.33 6.66
CA HIS A 129 0.45 -18.25 6.19
C HIS A 129 0.80 -17.89 4.76
N LEU A 130 2.04 -17.45 4.55
CA LEU A 130 2.57 -17.04 3.25
C LEU A 130 3.00 -18.28 2.46
N SER A 131 2.83 -18.24 1.15
CA SER A 131 3.40 -19.25 0.25
C SER A 131 4.61 -18.68 -0.49
N ALA A 132 5.39 -19.55 -1.13
CA ALA A 132 6.49 -19.13 -1.99
C ALA A 132 6.05 -18.20 -3.14
N ALA A 133 4.77 -18.22 -3.53
CA ALA A 133 4.21 -17.35 -4.56
C ALA A 133 3.86 -15.95 -4.04
N THR A 134 3.85 -15.72 -2.72
CA THR A 134 3.35 -14.46 -2.15
C THR A 134 4.21 -13.26 -2.48
N VAL A 135 5.52 -13.34 -2.25
CA VAL A 135 6.44 -12.23 -2.58
C VAL A 135 6.44 -11.91 -4.08
N PRO A 136 6.58 -12.89 -5.01
CA PRO A 136 6.52 -12.61 -6.44
C PRO A 136 5.21 -11.96 -6.90
N LYS A 137 4.07 -12.39 -6.37
CA LYS A 137 2.76 -11.81 -6.73
C LYS A 137 2.61 -10.38 -6.26
N VAL A 138 2.99 -10.09 -5.01
CA VAL A 138 2.95 -8.72 -4.50
C VAL A 138 3.90 -7.83 -5.28
N ALA A 139 5.13 -8.29 -5.56
CA ALA A 139 6.09 -7.54 -6.36
C ALA A 139 5.57 -7.23 -7.78
N ALA A 140 4.94 -8.20 -8.45
CA ALA A 140 4.32 -7.99 -9.77
C ALA A 140 3.16 -6.99 -9.70
N GLY A 141 2.33 -7.06 -8.64
CA GLY A 141 1.27 -6.08 -8.39
C GLY A 141 1.81 -4.67 -8.16
N CYS A 142 2.89 -4.54 -7.39
CA CYS A 142 3.60 -3.29 -7.17
C CYS A 142 4.13 -2.69 -8.48
N ASP A 143 4.84 -3.49 -9.28
CA ASP A 143 5.39 -3.07 -10.58
C ASP A 143 4.30 -2.61 -11.56
N LEU A 144 3.23 -3.40 -11.68
CA LEU A 144 2.09 -3.04 -12.54
C LEU A 144 1.43 -1.75 -12.09
N PHE A 145 1.25 -1.57 -10.77
CA PHE A 145 0.63 -0.37 -10.22
C PHE A 145 1.46 0.88 -10.47
N VAL A 146 2.78 0.83 -10.22
CA VAL A 146 3.70 1.95 -10.50
C VAL A 146 3.60 2.36 -11.97
N LYS A 147 3.72 1.40 -12.89
CA LYS A 147 3.62 1.67 -14.34
C LYS A 147 2.28 2.33 -14.73
N ASN A 148 1.18 1.88 -14.13
CA ASN A 148 -0.14 2.47 -14.39
C ASN A 148 -0.28 3.87 -13.79
N LEU A 149 0.26 4.09 -12.58
CA LEU A 149 0.23 5.40 -11.94
C LEU A 149 1.05 6.41 -12.74
N ASP A 150 2.24 6.04 -13.18
CA ASP A 150 3.15 6.90 -13.95
C ASP A 150 2.53 7.30 -15.29
N ALA A 151 1.92 6.34 -15.99
CA ALA A 151 1.20 6.57 -17.23
C ALA A 151 0.00 7.51 -17.07
N LYS A 152 -0.59 7.62 -15.87
CA LYS A 152 -1.69 8.55 -15.58
C LYS A 152 -1.21 9.93 -15.15
N ILE A 153 -0.02 10.01 -14.58
CA ILE A 153 0.52 11.24 -13.99
C ILE A 153 1.51 11.94 -14.92
N ASN A 154 1.88 11.31 -16.04
CA ASN A 154 2.83 11.84 -17.01
C ASN A 154 4.12 12.30 -16.32
N LEU A 155 4.71 11.43 -15.49
CA LEU A 155 6.10 11.60 -15.07
C LEU A 155 7.00 11.34 -16.29
N THR A 156 7.00 12.27 -17.26
CA THR A 156 8.01 12.29 -18.32
C THR A 156 9.32 12.67 -17.69
N THR A 157 10.29 11.76 -17.81
CA THR A 157 11.72 12.07 -17.66
C THR A 157 12.20 12.95 -18.80
#